data_AF-A0A427TNL7-F1
#
_entry.id   AF-A0A427TNL7-F1
#
_cell.length_a   1.000
_cell.length_b   1.000
_cell.length_c   1.000
_cell.angle_alpha   90.00
_cell.angle_beta   90.00
_cell.angle_gamma   90.00
#
_symmetry.space_group_name_H-M   'P 1'
#
loop_
_entity.id
_entity.type
_entity.pdbx_description
1 polymer ?
#
loop_
_entity_poly.entity_id
_entity_poly.type
_entity_poly.pdbx_seq_one_letter_code
_entity_poly.pdbx_strand_id
1 'polypeptide(L)'
;MNSHLMEILSREIVKSLPLAQKEIYEYIVELEDELAQEAETADEFLALLVKHSPHRKAAKQFNLTFGQLVMTMHEIENIINSQMEQKLRNITWIDFTDQVEDTKDKKGDTLYFYFSLNEVHSCFFLIYKS
;
A
#
# COMPACT_ATOMS: atom_id res chain seq x y z
N MET A 1 13.20 4.59 5.48
CA MET A 1 12.08 3.63 5.61
C MET A 1 12.10 2.75 4.39
N ASN A 2 12.05 1.42 4.53
CA ASN A 2 12.19 0.49 3.41
C ASN A 2 10.93 0.55 2.52
N SER A 3 11.09 0.93 1.24
CA SER A 3 9.99 1.06 0.26
C SER A 3 9.23 -0.25 0.06
N HIS A 4 9.92 -1.40 0.09
CA HIS A 4 9.30 -2.71 -0.06
C HIS A 4 8.42 -3.08 1.12
N LEU A 5 8.83 -2.72 2.34
CA LEU A 5 7.99 -2.96 3.52
C LEU A 5 6.71 -2.12 3.45
N MET A 6 6.82 -0.86 3.03
CA MET A 6 5.65 0.00 2.83
C MET A 6 4.68 -0.60 1.81
N GLU A 7 5.20 -1.15 0.71
CA GLU A 7 4.38 -1.83 -0.30
C GLU A 7 3.66 -3.07 0.28
N ILE A 8 4.36 -3.90 1.05
CA ILE A 8 3.78 -5.09 1.70
C ILE A 8 2.67 -4.68 2.67
N LEU A 9 2.93 -3.71 3.54
CA LEU A 9 1.96 -3.23 4.53
C LEU A 9 0.74 -2.60 3.84
N SER A 10 0.95 -1.75 2.82
CA SER A 10 -0.14 -1.15 2.06
C SER A 10 -1.05 -2.20 1.42
N ARG A 11 -0.48 -3.24 0.80
CA ARG A 11 -1.26 -4.33 0.20
C ARG A 11 -2.08 -5.11 1.23
N GLU A 12 -1.54 -5.32 2.42
CA GLU A 12 -2.23 -6.02 3.49
C GLU A 12 -3.37 -5.18 4.08
N ILE A 13 -3.13 -3.89 4.31
CA ILE A 13 -4.14 -2.93 4.78
C ILE A 13 -5.30 -2.82 3.78
N VAL A 14 -5.01 -2.72 2.49
CA VAL A 14 -6.06 -2.69 1.45
C VAL A 14 -6.87 -4.00 1.44
N LYS A 15 -6.24 -5.15 1.71
CA LYS A 15 -6.96 -6.43 1.84
C LYS A 15 -7.85 -6.52 3.08
N SER A 16 -7.55 -5.76 4.13
CA SER A 16 -8.34 -5.74 5.36
C SER A 16 -9.55 -4.80 5.29
N LEU A 17 -9.65 -3.98 4.24
CA LEU A 17 -10.78 -3.09 4.02
C LEU A 17 -12.11 -3.86 3.89
N PRO A 18 -13.24 -3.27 4.32
CA PRO A 18 -14.57 -3.80 4.04
C PRO A 18 -14.76 -4.02 2.53
N LEU A 19 -15.40 -5.14 2.14
CA LEU A 19 -15.49 -5.57 0.73
C LEU A 19 -15.97 -4.45 -0.21
N ALA A 20 -17.06 -3.75 0.14
CA ALA A 20 -17.60 -2.67 -0.69
C ALA A 20 -16.63 -1.48 -0.83
N GLN A 21 -15.89 -1.15 0.22
CA GLN A 21 -14.88 -0.08 0.20
C GLN A 21 -13.65 -0.50 -0.62
N LYS A 22 -13.22 -1.75 -0.46
CA LYS A 22 -12.12 -2.34 -1.21
C LYS A 22 -12.41 -2.34 -2.71
N GLU A 23 -13.59 -2.77 -3.14
CA GLU A 23 -14.00 -2.80 -4.54
C GLU A 23 -13.99 -1.39 -5.16
N ILE A 24 -14.46 -0.37 -4.42
CA ILE A 24 -14.43 1.02 -4.86
C ILE A 24 -12.97 1.51 -5.01
N TYR A 25 -12.14 1.23 -4.01
CA TYR A 25 -10.73 1.64 -4.00
C TYR A 25 -9.96 1.00 -5.15
N GLU A 26 -10.04 -0.33 -5.32
CA GLU A 26 -9.35 -1.06 -6.39
C GLU A 26 -9.81 -0.57 -7.77
N TYR A 27 -11.11 -0.35 -7.97
CA TYR A 27 -11.62 0.17 -9.24
C TYR A 27 -11.08 1.57 -9.58
N ILE A 28 -10.95 2.47 -8.60
CA ILE A 28 -10.41 3.81 -8.82
C ILE A 28 -8.91 3.73 -9.12
N VAL A 29 -8.16 2.93 -8.35
CA VAL A 29 -6.73 2.74 -8.57
C VAL A 29 -6.45 2.16 -9.95
N GLU A 30 -7.22 1.17 -10.40
CA GLU A 30 -7.08 0.62 -11.75
C GLU A 30 -7.29 1.69 -12.84
N LEU A 31 -8.33 2.53 -12.69
CA LEU A 31 -8.57 3.64 -13.62
C LEU A 31 -7.45 4.69 -13.59
N GLU A 32 -6.87 4.96 -12.42
CA GLU A 32 -5.76 5.89 -12.29
C GLU A 32 -4.47 5.31 -12.87
N ASP A 33 -4.22 4.01 -12.69
CA ASP A 33 -3.09 3.29 -13.27
C ASP A 33 -3.16 3.26 -14.80
N GLU A 34 -4.36 3.07 -15.38
CA GLU A 34 -4.58 3.19 -16.82
C GLU A 34 -4.22 4.59 -17.34
N LEU A 35 -4.67 5.64 -16.65
CA LEU A 35 -4.35 7.02 -17.03
C LEU A 35 -2.87 7.36 -16.83
N ALA A 36 -2.23 6.78 -15.82
CA ALA A 36 -0.81 6.95 -15.56
C ALA A 36 0.05 6.27 -16.64
N GLN A 37 -0.39 5.15 -17.19
CA GLN A 37 0.27 4.49 -18.33
C GLN A 37 0.14 5.30 -19.63
N GLU A 38 -0.95 6.06 -19.78
CA GLU A 38 -1.16 6.95 -20.93
C GLU A 38 -0.34 8.24 -20.84
N ALA A 39 0.05 8.67 -19.65
CA ALA A 39 0.77 9.92 -19.43
C ALA A 39 2.30 9.75 -19.54
N GLU A 40 2.96 10.63 -20.29
CA GLU A 40 4.42 10.70 -20.33
C GLU A 40 5.00 11.56 -19.19
N THR A 41 4.18 12.47 -18.64
CA THR A 41 4.59 13.42 -17.58
C THR A 41 3.54 13.56 -16.49
N ALA A 42 3.98 14.02 -15.30
CA ALA A 42 3.07 14.26 -14.18
C ALA A 42 1.99 15.32 -14.50
N ASP A 43 2.34 16.36 -15.26
CA ASP A 43 1.39 17.39 -15.69
C ASP A 43 0.34 16.83 -16.64
N GLU A 44 0.73 15.93 -17.55
CA GLU A 44 -0.18 15.23 -18.44
C GLU A 44 -1.11 14.28 -17.67
N PHE A 45 -0.59 13.55 -16.69
CA PHE A 45 -1.39 12.71 -15.82
C PHE A 45 -2.46 13.51 -15.07
N LEU A 46 -2.09 14.66 -14.48
CA LEU A 46 -3.04 15.56 -13.82
C LEU A 46 -4.12 16.08 -14.78
N ALA A 47 -3.74 16.42 -16.01
CA ALA A 47 -4.70 16.82 -17.04
C ALA A 47 -5.66 15.69 -17.42
N LEU A 48 -5.17 14.45 -17.51
CA LEU A 48 -5.97 13.25 -17.76
C LEU A 48 -6.94 12.95 -16.61
N LEU A 49 -6.51 13.10 -15.35
CA LEU A 49 -7.39 12.93 -14.17
C LEU A 49 -8.56 13.93 -14.19
N VAL A 50 -8.29 15.20 -14.51
CA VAL A 50 -9.35 16.22 -14.62
C VAL A 50 -10.30 15.88 -15.75
N LYS A 51 -9.76 15.53 -16.92
CA LYS A 51 -10.53 15.24 -18.13
C LYS A 51 -11.41 13.99 -18.01
N HIS A 52 -10.85 12.90 -17.51
CA HIS A 52 -11.54 11.60 -17.44
C HIS A 52 -12.28 11.38 -16.12
N SER A 53 -11.94 12.14 -15.07
CA SER A 53 -12.58 12.13 -13.76
C SER A 53 -12.89 10.70 -13.25
N PRO A 54 -11.86 9.90 -12.88
CA PRO A 54 -12.03 8.53 -12.40
C PRO A 54 -13.09 8.40 -11.29
N HIS A 55 -13.07 9.33 -10.34
CA HIS A 55 -14.06 9.47 -9.28
C HIS A 55 -15.51 9.58 -9.81
N ARG A 56 -15.76 10.34 -10.89
CA ARG A 56 -17.10 10.43 -11.46
C ARG A 56 -17.53 9.13 -12.14
N LYS A 57 -16.60 8.42 -12.78
CA LYS A 57 -16.85 7.10 -13.39
C LYS A 57 -17.18 6.07 -12.31
N ALA A 58 -16.41 6.05 -11.22
CA ALA A 58 -16.65 5.18 -10.08
C ALA A 58 -18.01 5.45 -9.42
N ALA A 59 -18.37 6.71 -9.19
CA ALA A 59 -19.69 7.07 -8.64
C ALA A 59 -20.83 6.48 -9.50
N LYS A 60 -20.71 6.56 -10.83
CA LYS A 60 -21.68 5.97 -11.75
C LYS A 60 -21.68 4.43 -11.71
N GLN A 61 -20.51 3.81 -11.65
CA GLN A 61 -20.37 2.35 -11.63
C GLN A 61 -21.00 1.73 -10.37
N PHE A 62 -20.80 2.36 -9.22
CA PHE A 62 -21.30 1.88 -7.92
C PHE A 62 -22.69 2.43 -7.56
N ASN A 63 -23.36 3.15 -8.47
CA ASN A 63 -24.64 3.82 -8.23
C ASN A 63 -24.64 4.74 -6.99
N LEU A 64 -23.50 5.41 -6.74
CA LEU A 64 -23.33 6.37 -5.66
C LEU A 64 -23.46 7.79 -6.20
N THR A 65 -23.93 8.71 -5.37
CA THR A 65 -23.74 10.13 -5.67
C THR A 65 -22.26 10.47 -5.57
N PHE A 66 -21.82 11.50 -6.30
CA PHE A 66 -20.44 11.96 -6.22
C PHE A 66 -20.02 12.33 -4.79
N GLY A 67 -20.92 12.96 -4.02
CA GLY A 67 -20.66 13.28 -2.61
C GLY A 67 -20.48 12.04 -1.74
N GLN A 68 -21.32 11.01 -1.93
CA GLN A 68 -21.16 9.74 -1.21
C GLN A 68 -19.84 9.05 -1.55
N LEU A 69 -19.44 9.05 -2.81
CA LEU A 69 -18.16 8.46 -3.20
C LEU A 69 -16.98 9.20 -2.56
N VAL A 70 -16.98 10.54 -2.58
CA VAL A 70 -15.92 11.34 -1.94
C VAL A 70 -15.85 11.06 -0.43
N MET A 71 -17.00 10.93 0.24
CA MET A 71 -17.04 10.54 1.65
C MET A 71 -16.44 9.14 1.86
N THR A 72 -16.84 8.16 1.06
CA THR A 72 -16.31 6.80 1.12
C THR A 72 -14.79 6.77 0.89
N MET A 73 -14.27 7.56 -0.06
CA MET A 73 -12.83 7.66 -0.30
C MET A 73 -12.09 8.23 0.90
N HIS A 74 -12.61 9.28 1.54
CA HIS A 74 -12.01 9.81 2.77
C HIS A 74 -12.06 8.81 3.93
N GLU A 75 -13.13 8.02 4.05
CA GLU A 75 -13.19 6.94 5.04
C GLU A 75 -12.12 5.88 4.78
N ILE A 76 -11.95 5.47 3.52
CA ILE A 76 -10.91 4.52 3.10
C ILE A 76 -9.52 5.06 3.43
N GLU A 77 -9.21 6.30 3.04
CA GLU A 77 -7.94 6.97 3.35
C GLU A 77 -7.66 6.99 4.85
N ASN A 78 -8.66 7.32 5.67
CA ASN A 78 -8.53 7.34 7.13
C ASN A 78 -8.25 5.95 7.70
N ILE A 79 -8.94 4.90 7.21
CA ILE A 79 -8.71 3.52 7.64
C ILE A 79 -7.29 3.09 7.26
N ILE A 80 -6.87 3.34 6.02
CA ILE A 80 -5.54 2.99 5.54
C ILE A 80 -4.47 3.67 6.39
N ASN A 81 -4.58 4.99 6.58
CA ASN A 81 -3.62 5.77 7.37
C ASN A 81 -3.58 5.29 8.82
N SER A 82 -4.73 5.06 9.45
CA SER A 82 -4.79 4.60 10.84
C SER A 82 -4.14 3.23 11.03
N GLN A 83 -4.43 2.28 10.13
CA GLN A 83 -3.82 0.95 10.17
C GLN A 83 -2.32 1.01 9.87
N MET A 84 -1.90 1.83 8.91
CA MET A 84 -0.49 2.03 8.58
C MET A 84 0.27 2.54 9.80
N GLU A 85 -0.23 3.57 10.46
CA GLU A 85 0.39 4.11 11.67
C GLU A 85 0.43 3.09 12.82
N GLN A 86 -0.64 2.30 13.01
CA GLN A 86 -0.66 1.23 14.01
C GLN A 86 0.41 0.18 13.73
N LYS A 87 0.50 -0.29 12.48
CA LYS A 87 1.50 -1.27 12.06
C LYS A 87 2.90 -0.71 12.25
N LEU A 88 3.16 0.52 11.79
CA LEU A 88 4.46 1.19 11.98
C LEU A 88 4.88 1.32 13.44
N ARG A 89 3.94 1.58 14.37
CA ARG A 89 4.23 1.61 15.81
C ARG A 89 4.59 0.24 16.40
N ASN A 90 4.08 -0.84 15.80
CA ASN A 90 4.24 -2.21 16.29
C ASN A 90 5.37 -2.99 15.59
N ILE A 91 6.06 -2.38 14.63
CA ILE A 91 7.20 -3.01 13.96
C ILE A 91 8.42 -2.94 14.87
N THR A 92 8.93 -4.12 15.24
CA THR A 92 10.26 -4.24 15.83
C THR A 92 11.26 -4.40 14.68
N TRP A 93 12.11 -3.39 14.50
CA TRP A 93 13.24 -3.46 13.57
C TRP A 93 14.47 -3.95 14.33
N ILE A 94 15.00 -5.11 13.94
CA ILE A 94 16.29 -5.57 14.44
C ILE A 94 17.20 -5.78 13.24
N ASP A 95 18.28 -5.01 13.20
CA ASP A 95 19.37 -5.20 12.26
C ASP A 95 20.20 -6.41 12.71
N PHE A 96 20.25 -7.45 11.89
CA PHE A 96 21.02 -8.67 12.15
C PHE A 96 22.30 -8.74 11.30
N THR A 97 22.65 -7.67 10.57
CA THR A 97 23.81 -7.67 9.66
C THR A 97 25.09 -8.12 10.39
N ASP A 98 25.35 -7.58 11.59
CA ASP A 98 26.53 -7.93 12.39
C ASP A 98 26.51 -9.38 12.93
N GLN A 99 25.34 -10.00 13.08
CA GLN A 99 25.19 -11.34 13.64
C GLN A 99 25.29 -12.45 12.58
N VAL A 100 25.06 -12.12 11.31
CA VAL A 100 25.14 -13.06 10.18
C VAL A 100 26.53 -13.06 9.55
N GLU A 101 27.31 -11.98 9.69
CA GLU A 101 28.69 -11.88 9.18
C GLU A 101 29.66 -12.92 9.80
N ASP A 102 29.36 -13.44 11.00
CA ASP A 102 30.21 -14.44 11.68
C ASP A 102 30.03 -15.87 11.09
N THR A 103 28.97 -16.09 10.30
CA THR A 103 28.71 -17.35 9.59
C THR A 103 29.16 -17.27 8.13
N LYS A 104 30.47 -17.43 7.93
CA LYS A 104 31.15 -17.93 6.71
C LYS A 104 30.32 -17.95 5.41
N ASP A 105 30.24 -16.82 4.72
CA ASP A 105 30.47 -16.73 3.27
C ASP A 105 30.55 -15.26 2.85
N LYS A 106 31.77 -14.81 2.53
CA LYS A 106 32.03 -13.46 2.05
C LYS A 106 31.48 -13.28 0.64
N LYS A 107 30.20 -12.90 0.54
CA LYS A 107 29.68 -12.12 -0.59
C LYS A 107 29.16 -10.81 -0.02
N GLY A 108 29.96 -9.76 -0.18
CA GLY A 108 29.59 -8.40 0.20
C GLY A 108 28.27 -7.98 -0.46
N ASP A 109 27.57 -7.08 0.24
CA ASP A 109 26.33 -6.38 -0.12
C ASP A 109 25.00 -7.10 0.16
N THR A 110 24.91 -7.97 1.17
CA THR A 110 23.58 -8.44 1.65
C THR A 110 23.32 -8.01 3.08
N LEU A 111 22.44 -7.02 3.25
CA LEU A 111 21.94 -6.56 4.55
C LEU A 111 20.79 -7.48 5.02
N TYR A 112 20.86 -7.99 6.24
CA TYR A 112 19.86 -8.88 6.81
C TYR A 112 19.02 -8.14 7.86
N PHE A 113 17.76 -7.86 7.52
CA PHE A 113 16.81 -7.20 8.41
C PHE A 113 15.77 -8.19 8.91
N TYR A 114 15.61 -8.27 10.23
CA TYR A 114 14.48 -8.93 10.85
C TYR A 114 13.40 -7.89 11.15
N PHE A 115 12.19 -8.15 10.68
CA PHE A 115 11.00 -7.42 11.08
C PHE A 115 10.01 -8.39 11.73
N SER A 116 9.52 -8.04 12.91
CA SER A 116 8.32 -8.67 13.46
C SER A 116 7.21 -7.62 13.59
N LEU A 117 6.02 -8.02 13.18
CA LEU A 117 4.78 -7.32 13.49
C LEU A 117 4.27 -7.93 14.78
N ASN A 118 4.36 -7.21 15.90
CA ASN A 118 3.73 -7.64 17.14
C ASN A 118 2.22 -7.34 17.06
N GLU A 119 1.51 -8.14 16.26
CA GLU A 119 0.05 -8.14 16.22
C GLU A 119 -0.49 -9.36 16.96
N VAL A 120 -1.48 -9.13 17.83
CA VAL A 120 -2.10 -10.16 18.68
C VAL A 120 -2.74 -11.29 17.83
N HIS A 121 -2.98 -11.06 16.53
CA HIS A 121 -3.51 -12.05 15.61
C HIS A 121 -2.98 -11.87 14.18
N SER A 122 -1.71 -12.20 13.90
CA SER A 122 -1.26 -12.62 12.56
C SER A 122 0.18 -13.14 12.59
N CYS A 123 0.35 -14.47 12.67
CA CYS A 123 1.64 -15.10 12.41
C CYS A 123 1.91 -15.11 10.90
N PHE A 124 2.86 -14.31 10.42
CA PHE A 124 3.47 -14.51 9.11
C PHE A 124 4.99 -14.68 9.27
N PHE A 125 5.47 -15.89 8.95
CA PHE A 125 6.86 -16.18 8.67
C PHE A 125 7.09 -15.89 7.18
N LEU A 126 7.78 -14.79 6.86
CA LEU A 126 8.30 -14.56 5.51
C LEU A 126 9.82 -14.43 5.62
N ILE A 127 10.51 -15.48 5.18
CA ILE A 127 11.97 -15.45 4.95
C ILE A 127 12.16 -14.78 3.59
N TYR A 128 12.64 -13.54 3.57
CA TYR A 128 13.01 -12.84 2.35
C TYR A 128 14.48 -13.07 2.06
N LYS A 129 14.80 -13.44 0.81
CA LYS A 129 16.17 -13.51 0.28
C LYS A 129 16.22 -12.53 -0.89
N SER A 130 17.16 -11.58 -0.83
CA SER A 130 17.39 -10.59 -1.90
C SER A 130 17.88 -11.25 -3.19
#